data_AF-A0A653IZ05-F1
#
_entry.id   AF-A0A653IZ05-F1
#
_cell.length_a   1.000
_cell.length_b   1.000
_cell.length_c   1.000
_cell.angle_alpha   90.00
_cell.angle_beta   90.00
_cell.angle_gamma   90.00
#
_symmetry.space_group_name_H-M   'P 1'
#
loop_
_entity.id
_entity.type
_entity.pdbx_description
1 polymer ?
#
loop_
_entity_poly.entity_id
_entity_poly.type
_entity_poly.pdbx_seq_one_letter_code
_entity_poly.pdbx_strand_id
1 'polypeptide(L)'
;MVVSGRTFKRRTTNPFARHRSKNSSWSRGRLVSSPRSSSYSIPGPAYGSSETSCASPQSRLVNLFCLTQQNILRAPCRRHSRLESQRLTLAARSQDPGETMSSNKSIAVWCVPVAGKTGIAFEVHFNYWRMPEAPRKRLRLRKARADQGTDFAEIGIMVEDVGLVEKLSIYVPTIVRTSAIQDCAPHFTNHEVVQGIFNEVLTANSSRPGPLVLKKSNGRIFCRMHLFAKNLAGEAISANELSVHPFSEGTICTIQPSALRACEARSGASRAYFRLRIAMPANNDGNPFVEDVPVYDRFLLSGYDQIEYLDFRLNEARTLPTAVEQRMASDQPPGAARMSLVAFLTAVPVSAELSVANTEFHKMRLLEYPIWSAYAPGLPTGMVVYHWKRSARPRKPIVDFSAFVKLQTRRSGRKTLVQYLGFAFLFGIAGNLAAGWLQPQLGPMIAAVWTGLSSVAAHIGALAKSLVTLGLSVWRKLLCLLSLMSVVR
;
A
#
# COMPACT_ATOMS: atom_id res chain seq x y z
N MET A 1 60.91 41.90 13.60
CA MET A 1 61.85 41.54 12.51
C MET A 1 61.08 41.42 11.21
N VAL A 2 61.67 41.83 10.08
CA VAL A 2 61.07 41.90 8.73
C VAL A 2 61.47 40.62 7.97
N VAL A 3 60.67 39.98 7.10
CA VAL A 3 60.66 40.09 5.61
C VAL A 3 59.71 38.99 5.09
N SER A 4 58.60 39.31 4.39
CA SER A 4 58.30 39.08 2.95
C SER A 4 58.25 37.63 2.43
N GLY A 5 57.32 37.19 1.55
CA GLY A 5 56.12 37.88 1.02
C GLY A 5 55.45 37.20 -0.20
N ARG A 6 54.20 37.63 -0.51
CA ARG A 6 53.46 37.73 -1.83
C ARG A 6 53.51 36.54 -2.82
N THR A 7 52.39 36.06 -3.40
CA THR A 7 51.40 36.71 -4.30
C THR A 7 50.09 35.86 -4.34
N PHE A 8 48.84 36.29 -4.59
CA PHE A 8 48.13 37.43 -5.20
C PHE A 8 47.62 37.28 -6.65
N LYS A 9 46.35 37.70 -6.85
CA LYS A 9 45.48 37.72 -8.08
C LYS A 9 44.70 36.40 -8.35
N ARG A 10 43.49 36.35 -8.98
CA ARG A 10 42.35 37.28 -9.32
C ARG A 10 41.17 36.43 -9.90
N ARG A 11 39.89 36.83 -10.11
CA ARG A 11 39.00 37.98 -9.75
C ARG A 11 37.53 37.61 -10.11
N THR A 12 36.49 38.12 -9.39
CA THR A 12 35.14 38.64 -9.83
C THR A 12 34.28 37.94 -10.92
N THR A 13 32.94 38.03 -10.95
CA THR A 13 32.07 39.24 -10.80
C THR A 13 30.68 38.96 -10.20
N ASN A 14 30.08 40.04 -9.67
CA ASN A 14 28.67 40.16 -9.29
C ASN A 14 28.19 41.56 -9.77
N PRO A 15 27.03 41.72 -10.42
CA PRO A 15 26.50 43.04 -10.80
C PRO A 15 25.20 43.44 -10.07
N PHE A 16 25.24 44.64 -9.47
CA PHE A 16 24.15 45.63 -9.28
C PHE A 16 22.75 45.22 -8.73
N ALA A 17 22.04 45.92 -7.82
CA ALA A 17 22.21 47.05 -6.88
C ALA A 17 21.07 48.11 -6.98
N ARG A 18 20.61 48.57 -5.80
CA ARG A 18 19.89 49.84 -5.46
C ARG A 18 18.40 50.04 -5.82
N HIS A 19 17.60 50.31 -4.78
CA HIS A 19 16.82 51.54 -4.50
C HIS A 19 16.36 51.47 -3.02
N ARG A 20 16.62 52.40 -2.08
CA ARG A 20 16.01 53.74 -1.79
C ARG A 20 14.47 53.78 -1.95
N SER A 21 13.65 54.29 -1.02
CA SER A 21 13.90 54.91 0.32
C SER A 21 12.62 55.26 1.10
N LYS A 22 12.71 55.27 2.46
CA LYS A 22 12.07 56.19 3.44
C LYS A 22 10.53 56.34 3.58
N ASN A 23 10.14 56.65 4.83
CA ASN A 23 8.88 57.23 5.35
C ASN A 23 7.64 56.30 5.33
N SER A 24 6.68 56.40 6.27
CA SER A 24 6.52 57.26 7.46
C SER A 24 5.73 56.55 8.57
N SER A 25 5.79 57.07 9.80
CA SER A 25 4.89 56.73 10.90
C SER A 25 3.45 57.21 10.63
N TRP A 26 2.46 56.60 11.29
CA TRP A 26 1.30 57.30 11.91
C TRP A 26 0.61 56.38 12.94
N SER A 27 -0.34 56.93 13.70
CA SER A 27 -0.65 56.49 15.07
C SER A 27 -2.07 55.94 15.31
N ARG A 28 -2.20 55.16 16.39
CA ARG A 28 -3.37 54.89 17.27
C ARG A 28 -4.78 55.21 16.74
N GLY A 29 -5.64 54.19 16.72
CA GLY A 29 -7.10 54.29 16.82
C GLY A 29 -7.65 53.29 17.85
N ARG A 30 -8.68 53.66 18.64
CA ARG A 30 -9.30 52.85 19.72
C ARG A 30 -10.75 52.48 19.38
N LEU A 31 -11.20 51.32 19.89
CA LEU A 31 -12.59 50.94 20.24
C LEU A 31 -13.60 50.93 19.06
N VAL A 32 -14.57 50.01 18.96
CA VAL A 32 -15.84 49.98 19.73
C VAL A 32 -16.63 48.69 19.36
N SER A 33 -17.45 48.20 20.31
CA SER A 33 -18.65 47.31 20.20
C SER A 33 -18.62 45.93 19.51
N SER A 34 -18.85 44.90 20.33
CA SER A 34 -19.81 43.78 20.08
C SER A 34 -21.26 44.33 20.17
N PRO A 35 -22.37 43.72 19.66
CA PRO A 35 -22.79 42.34 19.98
C PRO A 35 -23.71 41.59 18.97
N ARG A 36 -24.28 40.47 19.45
CA ARG A 36 -25.37 39.60 18.90
C ARG A 36 -24.92 38.54 17.89
N SER A 37 -25.04 37.23 18.13
CA SER A 37 -26.15 36.37 18.64
C SER A 37 -27.20 36.01 17.58
N SER A 38 -27.10 34.79 17.05
CA SER A 38 -28.23 34.05 16.47
C SER A 38 -28.01 32.55 16.64
N SER A 39 -28.63 32.00 17.68
CA SER A 39 -28.84 30.56 17.85
C SER A 39 -29.98 30.11 16.94
N TYR A 40 -29.73 29.16 16.04
CA TYR A 40 -30.79 28.46 15.31
C TYR A 40 -30.90 27.01 15.82
N SER A 41 -32.03 26.73 16.47
CA SER A 41 -32.45 25.42 16.93
C SER A 41 -33.67 25.01 16.11
N ILE A 42 -33.61 23.87 15.40
CA ILE A 42 -34.74 23.29 14.67
C ILE A 42 -34.80 21.79 15.03
N PRO A 43 -36.00 21.20 15.22
CA PRO A 43 -36.17 20.07 16.15
C PRO A 43 -36.07 18.70 15.48
N GLY A 44 -35.84 17.67 16.30
CA GLY A 44 -36.04 16.28 15.90
C GLY A 44 -37.50 15.83 16.07
N PRO A 45 -37.98 14.86 15.26
CA PRO A 45 -39.27 14.23 15.48
C PRO A 45 -39.18 13.16 16.57
N ALA A 46 -40.16 13.15 17.48
CA ALA A 46 -40.38 12.04 18.40
C ALA A 46 -41.05 10.87 17.66
N TYR A 47 -40.64 9.64 18.00
CA TYR A 47 -41.48 8.46 17.84
C TYR A 47 -41.52 7.72 19.16
N GLY A 48 -42.70 7.70 19.78
CA GLY A 48 -43.03 6.77 20.84
C GLY A 48 -43.95 5.68 20.28
N SER A 49 -43.66 4.43 20.61
CA SER A 49 -44.62 3.33 20.49
C SER A 49 -44.36 2.37 21.65
N SER A 50 -45.22 2.46 22.65
CA SER A 50 -45.26 1.56 23.80
C SER A 50 -45.85 0.21 23.40
N GLU A 51 -45.17 -0.88 23.71
CA GLU A 51 -45.82 -2.18 23.92
C GLU A 51 -45.37 -2.80 25.24
N THR A 52 -46.29 -2.74 26.20
CA THR A 52 -46.33 -3.62 27.36
C THR A 52 -46.99 -4.95 26.97
N SER A 53 -46.43 -6.11 27.36
CA SER A 53 -47.26 -7.16 27.99
C SER A 53 -46.46 -8.33 28.61
N CYS A 54 -47.05 -8.88 29.69
CA CYS A 54 -46.96 -10.24 30.23
C CYS A 54 -45.59 -10.92 30.44
N ALA A 55 -45.20 -11.00 31.71
CA ALA A 55 -44.51 -12.16 32.28
C ALA A 55 -45.52 -13.24 32.72
N SER A 56 -45.16 -14.53 32.62
CA SER A 56 -45.24 -15.52 33.72
C SER A 56 -44.59 -16.87 33.31
N PRO A 57 -44.22 -17.77 34.25
CA PRO A 57 -43.20 -18.81 34.01
C PRO A 57 -43.69 -20.26 34.19
N GLN A 58 -42.98 -21.24 33.60
CA GLN A 58 -43.09 -22.68 33.96
C GLN A 58 -41.75 -23.45 33.84
N SER A 59 -41.49 -24.36 34.80
CA SER A 59 -40.59 -25.57 34.80
C SER A 59 -39.23 -25.50 34.07
N ARG A 60 -38.03 -25.63 34.68
CA ARG A 60 -37.47 -26.60 35.66
C ARG A 60 -37.58 -28.10 35.29
N LEU A 61 -36.47 -28.82 35.47
CA LEU A 61 -36.16 -30.21 35.04
C LEU A 61 -35.90 -30.27 33.52
N VAL A 62 -34.75 -30.75 33.01
CA VAL A 62 -33.95 -31.91 33.43
C VAL A 62 -32.47 -31.56 33.70
N ASN A 63 -31.92 -32.13 34.78
CA ASN A 63 -30.49 -32.31 35.03
C ASN A 63 -30.25 -33.82 35.19
N LEU A 64 -29.38 -34.44 34.39
CA LEU A 64 -28.50 -35.60 34.72
C LEU A 64 -27.84 -36.14 33.43
N PHE A 65 -26.78 -36.95 33.60
CA PHE A 65 -25.82 -37.46 32.58
C PHE A 65 -24.85 -36.39 32.02
N CYS A 66 -23.53 -36.60 32.04
CA CYS A 66 -22.78 -37.63 32.79
C CYS A 66 -21.35 -37.13 33.08
N LEU A 67 -20.99 -37.04 34.36
CA LEU A 67 -19.66 -36.60 34.82
C LEU A 67 -19.05 -37.68 35.71
N THR A 68 -18.51 -38.74 35.12
CA THR A 68 -17.68 -39.74 35.83
C THR A 68 -16.85 -40.57 34.85
N GLN A 69 -15.54 -40.34 34.80
CA GLN A 69 -14.53 -41.37 35.12
C GLN A 69 -13.26 -40.72 35.67
N GLN A 70 -12.66 -41.36 36.67
CA GLN A 70 -11.59 -40.81 37.49
C GLN A 70 -10.21 -41.30 37.05
N ASN A 71 -9.23 -40.41 37.20
CA ASN A 71 -7.95 -40.62 37.88
C ASN A 71 -7.59 -42.06 38.33
N ILE A 72 -6.50 -42.60 37.76
CA ILE A 72 -5.55 -43.65 38.22
C ILE A 72 -4.52 -43.68 37.06
N LEU A 73 -3.21 -43.40 37.15
CA LEU A 73 -2.16 -43.65 38.15
C LEU A 73 -1.15 -42.47 38.28
N ARG A 74 -0.35 -42.45 39.37
CA ARG A 74 0.90 -41.67 39.50
C ARG A 74 2.11 -42.60 39.63
N ALA A 75 3.16 -42.42 38.81
CA ALA A 75 4.57 -42.72 39.16
C ALA A 75 5.53 -42.12 38.09
N PRO A 76 6.76 -41.69 38.44
CA PRO A 76 7.60 -40.88 37.54
C PRO A 76 8.68 -41.68 36.79
N CYS A 77 8.75 -41.54 35.45
CA CYS A 77 9.80 -42.17 34.63
C CYS A 77 10.86 -41.15 34.18
N ARG A 78 12.03 -41.15 34.84
CA ARG A 78 13.22 -40.39 34.42
C ARG A 78 13.87 -41.06 33.18
N ARG A 79 13.43 -40.74 31.97
CA ARG A 79 14.18 -40.98 30.70
C ARG A 79 13.51 -40.29 29.49
N HIS A 80 13.66 -38.97 29.34
CA HIS A 80 13.19 -38.29 28.12
C HIS A 80 14.06 -37.14 27.57
N SER A 81 15.11 -36.72 28.28
CA SER A 81 15.96 -35.57 27.91
C SER A 81 16.96 -35.80 26.76
N ARG A 82 16.90 -36.94 26.05
CA ARG A 82 17.82 -37.25 24.93
C ARG A 82 17.16 -37.40 23.55
N LEU A 83 15.82 -37.44 23.48
CA LEU A 83 15.06 -37.58 22.22
C LEU A 83 14.51 -36.23 21.70
N GLU A 84 14.26 -35.25 22.57
CA GLU A 84 13.86 -33.89 22.13
C GLU A 84 14.99 -33.14 21.43
N SER A 85 16.24 -33.30 21.87
CA SER A 85 17.41 -32.69 21.20
C SER A 85 17.59 -33.17 19.76
N GLN A 86 17.27 -34.44 19.46
CA GLN A 86 17.31 -34.96 18.08
C GLN A 86 16.13 -34.48 17.23
N ARG A 87 14.92 -34.32 17.81
CA ARG A 87 13.78 -33.71 17.10
C ARG A 87 14.02 -32.22 16.77
N LEU A 88 14.60 -31.46 17.69
CA LEU A 88 14.95 -30.05 17.46
C LEU A 88 16.05 -29.85 16.40
N THR A 89 16.92 -30.86 16.18
CA THR A 89 17.98 -30.79 15.17
C THR A 89 17.49 -31.26 13.79
N LEU A 90 16.44 -32.09 13.72
CA LEU A 90 15.81 -32.52 12.46
C LEU A 90 14.79 -31.50 11.91
N ALA A 91 14.09 -30.76 12.76
CA ALA A 91 13.22 -29.66 12.34
C ALA A 91 13.99 -28.48 11.69
N ALA A 92 15.30 -28.39 11.92
CA ALA A 92 16.17 -27.36 11.33
C ALA A 92 16.72 -27.73 9.93
N ARG A 93 16.27 -28.83 9.31
CA ARG A 93 16.87 -29.36 8.08
C ARG A 93 15.90 -29.70 6.94
N SER A 94 14.63 -29.31 7.06
CA SER A 94 13.64 -29.36 5.97
C SER A 94 13.18 -27.93 5.60
N GLN A 95 14.13 -27.07 5.21
CA GLN A 95 13.81 -25.89 4.41
C GLN A 95 13.93 -26.29 2.95
N ASP A 96 12.78 -26.51 2.32
CA ASP A 96 12.69 -26.67 0.87
C ASP A 96 13.04 -25.30 0.24
N PRO A 97 14.03 -25.19 -0.65
CA PRO A 97 14.53 -23.89 -1.13
C PRO A 97 13.61 -23.19 -2.14
N GLY A 98 12.32 -23.54 -2.15
CA GLY A 98 11.30 -23.06 -3.08
C GLY A 98 10.02 -22.51 -2.45
N GLU A 99 9.84 -22.61 -1.12
CA GLU A 99 8.66 -22.03 -0.47
C GLU A 99 8.85 -20.51 -0.31
N THR A 100 8.39 -19.77 -1.33
CA THR A 100 8.28 -18.30 -1.26
C THR A 100 7.34 -17.94 -0.11
N MET A 101 7.92 -17.40 0.97
CA MET A 101 7.22 -16.87 2.15
C MET A 101 6.05 -15.98 1.72
N SER A 102 4.82 -16.50 1.78
CA SER A 102 3.66 -15.74 1.31
C SER A 102 3.51 -14.42 2.08
N SER A 103 3.12 -13.36 1.38
CA SER A 103 2.95 -11.99 1.90
C SER A 103 1.85 -11.81 2.97
N ASN A 104 1.29 -12.90 3.52
CA ASN A 104 0.19 -12.91 4.46
C ASN A 104 0.64 -12.70 5.93
N LYS A 105 1.41 -11.67 6.25
CA LYS A 105 1.92 -11.46 7.63
C LYS A 105 1.35 -10.21 8.30
N SER A 106 0.90 -10.36 9.55
CA SER A 106 0.37 -9.22 10.32
C SER A 106 1.50 -8.38 10.92
N ILE A 107 1.38 -7.04 10.81
CA ILE A 107 2.00 -6.13 11.77
C ILE A 107 1.26 -6.25 13.11
N ALA A 108 1.92 -5.95 14.23
CA ALA A 108 1.21 -5.74 15.49
C ALA A 108 1.65 -4.48 16.23
N VAL A 109 0.72 -3.86 16.95
CA VAL A 109 0.94 -2.67 17.77
C VAL A 109 0.20 -2.83 19.09
N TRP A 110 0.92 -2.64 20.20
CA TRP A 110 0.38 -2.71 21.56
C TRP A 110 1.06 -1.71 22.51
N CYS A 111 0.40 -1.44 23.63
CA CYS A 111 0.87 -0.54 24.68
C CYS A 111 1.11 -1.32 25.98
N VAL A 112 2.28 -1.15 26.60
CA VAL A 112 2.51 -1.59 27.99
C VAL A 112 1.95 -0.50 28.91
N PRO A 113 0.98 -0.78 29.78
CA PRO A 113 0.48 0.20 30.74
C PRO A 113 1.50 0.46 31.86
N VAL A 114 1.53 1.68 32.39
CA VAL A 114 2.16 1.92 33.70
C VAL A 114 1.41 1.10 34.75
N ALA A 115 2.15 0.43 35.64
CA ALA A 115 1.57 -0.44 36.67
C ALA A 115 0.39 0.22 37.42
N GLY A 116 -0.74 -0.49 37.48
CA GLY A 116 -1.99 -0.02 38.11
C GLY A 116 -2.82 0.97 37.29
N LYS A 117 -2.34 1.45 36.13
CA LYS A 117 -3.11 2.33 35.23
C LYS A 117 -3.81 1.55 34.11
N THR A 118 -4.98 2.02 33.70
CA THR A 118 -5.81 1.43 32.65
C THR A 118 -6.48 2.52 31.81
N GLY A 119 -7.21 2.13 30.77
CA GLY A 119 -8.00 3.07 29.95
C GLY A 119 -7.20 3.79 28.86
N ILE A 120 -5.99 3.30 28.54
CA ILE A 120 -5.16 3.84 27.45
C ILE A 120 -5.96 3.81 26.15
N ALA A 121 -6.09 4.96 25.49
CA ALA A 121 -6.66 5.05 24.16
C ALA A 121 -5.57 5.46 23.17
N PHE A 122 -5.47 4.76 22.04
CA PHE A 122 -4.47 5.05 21.02
C PHE A 122 -5.01 4.86 19.60
N GLU A 123 -4.48 5.67 18.67
CA GLU A 123 -4.71 5.60 17.23
C GLU A 123 -3.47 4.98 16.55
N VAL A 124 -3.69 4.15 15.53
CA VAL A 124 -2.62 3.61 14.66
C VAL A 124 -2.79 4.16 13.25
N HIS A 125 -1.77 4.82 12.73
CA HIS A 125 -1.70 5.35 11.36
C HIS A 125 -0.63 4.56 10.60
N PHE A 126 -1.01 3.84 9.54
CA PHE A 126 -0.06 3.13 8.68
C PHE A 126 -0.10 3.70 7.28
N ASN A 127 1.02 4.24 6.81
CA ASN A 127 1.15 4.77 5.45
C ASN A 127 2.16 3.94 4.67
N TYR A 128 1.71 3.18 3.67
CA TYR A 128 2.56 2.51 2.71
C TYR A 128 2.84 3.40 1.50
N TRP A 129 4.08 3.43 1.03
CA TRP A 129 4.49 4.21 -0.15
C TRP A 129 5.14 3.28 -1.18
N ARG A 130 4.40 2.97 -2.25
CA ARG A 130 4.85 2.19 -3.40
C ARG A 130 5.57 3.11 -4.37
N MET A 131 6.90 3.11 -4.34
CA MET A 131 7.73 3.92 -5.20
C MET A 131 7.92 3.21 -6.55
N PRO A 132 7.82 3.91 -7.70
CA PRO A 132 8.06 3.27 -8.98
C PRO A 132 9.54 2.88 -9.09
N GLU A 133 9.82 1.70 -9.66
CA GLU A 133 11.19 1.27 -9.95
C GLU A 133 11.98 2.38 -10.66
N ALA A 134 13.07 2.83 -10.04
CA ALA A 134 13.95 3.82 -10.64
C ALA A 134 14.55 3.26 -11.95
N PRO A 135 14.44 3.96 -13.10
CA PRO A 135 14.91 3.44 -14.38
C PRO A 135 16.42 3.19 -14.32
N ARG A 136 16.82 1.91 -14.43
CA ARG A 136 18.18 1.37 -14.18
C ARG A 136 19.33 2.15 -14.86
N LYS A 137 19.07 2.88 -15.95
CA LYS A 137 20.05 3.74 -16.62
C LYS A 137 20.48 4.98 -15.82
N ARG A 138 19.67 5.50 -14.88
CA ARG A 138 20.04 6.65 -14.03
C ARG A 138 20.91 6.28 -12.82
N LEU A 139 20.88 5.02 -12.36
CA LEU A 139 21.68 4.58 -11.20
C LEU A 139 23.21 4.67 -11.42
N ARG A 140 23.71 4.59 -12.66
CA ARG A 140 25.15 4.66 -12.94
C ARG A 140 25.79 6.05 -12.77
N LEU A 141 25.00 7.12 -12.64
CA LEU A 141 25.49 8.50 -12.58
C LEU A 141 25.24 9.22 -11.24
N ARG A 142 24.55 8.60 -10.28
CA ARG A 142 24.33 9.16 -8.93
C ARG A 142 24.56 8.12 -7.84
N LYS A 143 25.81 7.97 -7.41
CA LYS A 143 26.23 7.12 -6.27
C LYS A 143 25.88 7.76 -4.90
N ALA A 144 24.75 8.47 -4.80
CA ALA A 144 24.47 9.40 -3.70
C ALA A 144 22.97 9.56 -3.37
N ARG A 145 22.36 8.46 -2.87
CA ARG A 145 21.32 8.36 -1.82
C ARG A 145 20.63 7.00 -1.95
N ALA A 146 20.75 6.16 -0.92
CA ALA A 146 20.15 4.82 -0.90
C ALA A 146 18.60 4.87 -0.91
N ASP A 147 18.02 5.98 -0.46
CA ASP A 147 16.58 6.15 -0.24
C ASP A 147 15.79 6.59 -1.51
N GLN A 148 16.44 6.78 -2.67
CA GLN A 148 15.74 7.25 -3.87
C GLN A 148 15.09 6.10 -4.65
N GLY A 149 13.78 5.89 -4.40
CA GLY A 149 12.94 4.98 -5.18
C GLY A 149 12.78 3.58 -4.61
N THR A 150 13.04 3.40 -3.30
CA THR A 150 12.68 2.20 -2.54
C THR A 150 11.35 2.42 -1.83
N ASP A 151 10.51 1.40 -1.77
CA ASP A 151 9.29 1.40 -0.95
C ASP A 151 9.59 1.67 0.52
N PHE A 152 8.63 2.26 1.22
CA PHE A 152 8.70 2.42 2.68
C PHE A 152 7.32 2.40 3.33
N ALA A 153 7.28 1.92 4.57
CA ALA A 153 6.10 1.96 5.43
C ALA A 153 6.32 2.98 6.56
N GLU A 154 5.32 3.74 6.92
CA GLU A 154 5.34 4.64 8.07
C GLU A 154 4.32 4.20 9.09
N ILE A 155 4.75 3.99 10.33
CA ILE A 155 3.91 3.58 11.45
C ILE A 155 3.87 4.74 12.44
N GLY A 156 2.69 5.37 12.52
CA GLY A 156 2.35 6.39 13.49
C GLY A 156 1.50 5.82 14.61
N ILE A 157 1.83 6.14 15.86
CA ILE A 157 1.02 5.83 17.04
C ILE A 157 0.68 7.15 17.73
N MET A 158 -0.61 7.44 17.90
CA MET A 158 -1.08 8.57 18.71
C MET A 158 -1.67 8.05 20.01
N VAL A 159 -1.17 8.50 21.15
CA VAL A 159 -1.69 8.12 22.47
C VAL A 159 -2.43 9.32 23.06
N GLU A 160 -3.66 9.12 23.57
CA GLU A 160 -4.47 10.19 24.17
C GLU A 160 -3.85 10.77 25.45
N ASP A 161 -3.28 9.90 26.29
CA ASP A 161 -2.49 10.32 27.44
C ASP A 161 -1.24 9.44 27.59
N VAL A 162 -0.09 10.03 27.28
CA VAL A 162 1.20 9.34 27.35
C VAL A 162 1.57 8.92 28.78
N GLY A 163 1.08 9.62 29.81
CA GLY A 163 1.35 9.31 31.22
C GLY A 163 0.69 8.01 31.72
N LEU A 164 -0.13 7.36 30.89
CA LEU A 164 -0.71 6.04 31.16
C LEU A 164 0.15 4.89 30.60
N VAL A 165 1.11 5.18 29.72
CA VAL A 165 1.87 4.20 28.94
C VAL A 165 3.32 4.12 29.42
N GLU A 166 3.78 2.90 29.73
CA GLU A 166 5.18 2.66 30.08
C GLU A 166 6.05 2.48 28.83
N LYS A 167 5.56 1.73 27.83
CA LYS A 167 6.24 1.45 26.55
C LYS A 167 5.23 1.30 25.41
N LEU A 168 5.63 1.64 24.19
CA LEU A 168 4.88 1.29 22.96
C LEU A 168 5.69 0.29 22.15
N SER A 169 5.08 -0.79 21.70
CA SER A 169 5.75 -1.83 20.92
C SER A 169 5.08 -2.04 19.58
N ILE A 170 5.92 -2.19 18.54
CA ILE A 170 5.54 -2.45 17.16
C ILE A 170 6.28 -3.71 16.71
N TYR A 171 5.56 -4.77 16.36
CA TYR A 171 6.11 -5.93 15.66
C TYR A 171 5.98 -5.72 14.16
N VAL A 172 7.09 -5.72 13.44
CA VAL A 172 7.15 -5.66 11.98
C VAL A 172 7.50 -7.06 11.44
N PRO A 173 6.71 -7.64 10.52
CA PRO A 173 6.89 -9.00 10.02
C PRO A 173 8.03 -9.19 9.00
N THR A 174 9.14 -8.45 9.18
CA THR A 174 10.39 -8.65 8.43
C THR A 174 11.57 -8.22 9.31
N ILE A 175 12.80 -8.57 8.91
CA ILE A 175 14.01 -8.22 9.66
C ILE A 175 14.44 -6.79 9.33
N VAL A 176 14.27 -5.89 10.29
CA VAL A 176 14.53 -4.45 10.18
C VAL A 176 15.73 -4.10 11.06
N ARG A 177 16.72 -3.42 10.47
CA ARG A 177 17.86 -2.85 11.22
C ARG A 177 17.52 -1.43 11.67
N THR A 178 18.05 -0.98 12.80
CA THR A 178 17.85 0.39 13.31
C THR A 178 18.23 1.47 12.29
N SER A 179 19.21 1.22 11.41
CA SER A 179 19.61 2.13 10.33
C SER A 179 18.60 2.24 9.18
N ALA A 180 17.65 1.32 9.07
CA ALA A 180 16.53 1.38 8.13
C ALA A 180 15.30 2.10 8.70
N ILE A 181 15.37 2.57 9.96
CA ILE A 181 14.29 3.28 10.66
C ILE A 181 14.66 4.77 10.76
N GLN A 182 13.75 5.62 10.29
CA GLN A 182 13.89 7.07 10.28
C GLN A 182 12.78 7.74 11.12
N ASP A 183 13.12 8.80 11.84
CA ASP A 183 12.15 9.64 12.54
C ASP A 183 11.43 10.57 11.54
N CYS A 184 10.10 10.53 11.50
CA CYS A 184 9.31 11.42 10.65
C CYS A 184 9.11 12.82 11.23
N ALA A 185 9.27 13.02 12.54
CA ALA A 185 8.92 14.26 13.23
C ALA A 185 9.62 15.54 12.71
N PRO A 186 10.88 15.52 12.22
CA PRO A 186 11.50 16.69 11.63
C PRO A 186 10.71 17.29 10.45
N HIS A 187 10.01 16.46 9.66
CA HIS A 187 9.20 16.93 8.53
C HIS A 187 7.96 17.73 8.95
N PHE A 188 7.45 17.52 10.16
CA PHE A 188 6.27 18.20 10.69
C PHE A 188 6.57 19.64 11.12
N THR A 189 7.79 20.12 10.92
CA THR A 189 8.11 21.56 10.95
C THR A 189 7.53 22.32 9.74
N ASN A 190 7.26 21.65 8.61
CA ASN A 190 6.51 22.26 7.50
C ASN A 190 4.99 22.14 7.74
N HIS A 191 4.32 23.27 7.93
CA HIS A 191 2.87 23.35 8.12
C HIS A 191 2.04 22.65 7.02
N GLU A 192 2.50 22.68 5.76
CA GLU A 192 1.81 22.02 4.64
C GLU A 192 1.79 20.49 4.80
N VAL A 193 2.88 19.92 5.30
CA VAL A 193 3.00 18.48 5.60
C VAL A 193 2.09 18.12 6.78
N VAL A 194 2.09 18.93 7.85
CA VAL A 194 1.24 18.70 9.02
C VAL A 194 -0.24 18.73 8.63
N GLN A 195 -0.65 19.75 7.86
CA GLN A 195 -2.01 19.89 7.34
C GLN A 195 -2.36 18.77 6.35
N GLY A 196 -1.43 18.38 5.48
CA GLY A 196 -1.58 17.28 4.54
C GLY A 196 -1.78 15.92 5.20
N ILE A 197 -1.11 15.67 6.33
CA ILE A 197 -1.21 14.43 7.12
C ILE A 197 -2.47 14.39 8.00
N PHE A 198 -2.74 15.45 8.78
CA PHE A 198 -3.84 15.45 9.75
C PHE A 198 -5.18 15.98 9.20
N ASN A 199 -5.18 16.59 8.02
CA ASN A 199 -6.33 17.30 7.45
C ASN A 199 -6.90 18.38 8.40
N GLU A 200 -6.01 19.06 9.11
CA GLU A 200 -6.30 20.04 10.16
C GLU A 200 -5.32 21.22 10.01
N VAL A 201 -5.80 22.45 10.20
CA VAL A 201 -4.94 23.65 10.16
C VAL A 201 -4.16 23.73 11.47
N LEU A 202 -2.91 23.23 11.41
CA LEU A 202 -2.02 23.08 12.56
C LEU A 202 -0.74 23.90 12.39
N THR A 203 -0.30 24.50 13.49
CA THR A 203 1.00 25.17 13.60
C THR A 203 1.94 24.36 14.49
N ALA A 204 3.22 24.31 14.11
CA ALA A 204 4.22 23.48 14.76
C ALA A 204 5.24 24.37 15.49
N ASN A 205 5.26 24.31 16.83
CA ASN A 205 6.21 25.06 17.66
C ASN A 205 7.23 24.11 18.29
N SER A 206 8.52 24.31 18.00
CA SER A 206 9.60 23.55 18.63
C SER A 206 10.03 24.23 19.92
N SER A 207 9.79 23.59 21.07
CA SER A 207 10.45 23.94 22.32
C SER A 207 11.70 23.07 22.43
N ARG A 208 12.88 23.61 22.10
CA ARG A 208 14.15 22.88 22.28
C ARG A 208 14.73 23.14 23.67
N PRO A 209 15.14 22.12 24.43
CA PRO A 209 14.93 20.68 24.20
C PRO A 209 13.48 20.25 24.47
N GLY A 210 12.95 19.31 23.68
CA GLY A 210 11.57 18.83 23.83
C GLY A 210 10.87 18.49 22.50
N PRO A 211 9.61 18.03 22.58
CA PRO A 211 8.81 17.60 21.44
C PRO A 211 8.29 18.79 20.62
N LEU A 212 7.86 18.50 19.39
CA LEU A 212 7.18 19.46 18.53
C LEU A 212 5.73 19.63 19.00
N VAL A 213 5.37 20.81 19.46
CA VAL A 213 4.02 21.09 19.95
C VAL A 213 3.15 21.53 18.79
N LEU A 214 2.26 20.63 18.34
CA LEU A 214 1.28 20.93 17.31
C LEU A 214 0.07 21.63 17.96
N LYS A 215 -0.33 22.79 17.44
CA LYS A 215 -1.46 23.58 17.93
C LYS A 215 -2.47 23.86 16.83
N LYS A 216 -3.77 23.79 17.16
CA LYS A 216 -4.85 24.28 16.31
C LYS A 216 -4.82 25.82 16.23
N SER A 217 -5.51 26.38 15.24
CA SER A 217 -5.68 27.82 15.04
C SER A 217 -6.20 28.57 16.28
N ASN A 218 -7.01 27.93 17.13
CA ASN A 218 -7.49 28.46 18.41
C ASN A 218 -6.47 28.37 19.57
N GLY A 219 -5.21 28.07 19.29
CA GLY A 219 -4.12 27.97 20.27
C GLY A 219 -4.11 26.70 21.12
N ARG A 220 -5.16 25.88 21.10
CA ARG A 220 -5.20 24.59 21.83
C ARG A 220 -4.16 23.64 21.26
N ILE A 221 -3.45 22.94 22.16
CA ILE A 221 -2.53 21.86 21.78
C ILE A 221 -3.36 20.73 21.16
N PHE A 222 -2.97 20.29 19.97
CA PHE A 222 -3.53 19.14 19.28
C PHE A 222 -2.85 17.86 19.75
N CYS A 223 -1.52 17.81 19.65
CA CYS A 223 -0.68 16.77 20.25
C CYS A 223 0.77 17.26 20.36
N ARG A 224 1.61 16.49 21.05
CA ARG A 224 3.06 16.63 21.08
C ARG A 224 3.66 15.54 20.21
N MET A 225 4.35 15.91 19.14
CA MET A 225 5.06 14.95 18.32
C MET A 225 6.49 14.78 18.84
N HIS A 226 6.85 13.55 19.19
CA HIS A 226 8.19 13.26 19.70
C HIS A 226 9.23 13.43 18.60
N LEU A 227 10.34 14.12 18.89
CA LEU A 227 11.54 14.06 18.04
C LEU A 227 12.51 13.09 18.69
N PHE A 228 12.89 12.05 17.97
CA PHE A 228 13.77 11.02 18.50
C PHE A 228 15.21 11.54 18.61
N ALA A 229 15.82 11.38 19.78
CA ALA A 229 17.23 11.63 19.97
C ALA A 229 18.05 10.70 19.06
N LYS A 230 19.11 11.25 18.44
CA LYS A 230 20.05 10.48 17.63
C LYS A 230 21.13 9.82 18.49
N ASN A 231 21.72 8.75 17.99
CA ASN A 231 22.93 8.17 18.57
C ASN A 231 24.14 9.13 18.46
N LEU A 232 25.25 8.80 19.13
CA LEU A 232 26.46 9.65 19.16
C LEU A 232 27.05 9.93 17.76
N ALA A 233 26.85 9.03 16.79
CA ALA A 233 27.25 9.22 15.40
C ALA A 233 26.32 10.16 14.60
N GLY A 234 25.12 10.46 15.10
CA GLY A 234 24.11 11.27 14.40
C GLY A 234 23.37 10.54 13.26
N GLU A 235 23.58 9.23 13.11
CA GLU A 235 23.11 8.44 11.96
C GLU A 235 21.76 7.77 12.21
N ALA A 236 21.58 7.17 13.39
CA ALA A 236 20.40 6.37 13.75
C ALA A 236 19.72 6.92 15.01
N ILE A 237 18.50 6.45 15.27
CA ILE A 237 17.78 6.74 16.53
C ILE A 237 18.56 6.13 17.72
N SER A 238 18.59 6.85 18.84
CA SER A 238 19.23 6.42 20.08
C SER A 238 18.55 5.20 20.67
N ALA A 239 19.34 4.17 21.03
CA ALA A 239 18.86 2.96 21.70
C ALA A 239 18.15 3.24 23.03
N ASN A 240 18.45 4.38 23.66
CA ASN A 240 17.77 4.83 24.87
C ASN A 240 16.30 5.21 24.63
N GLU A 241 15.90 5.54 23.41
CA GLU A 241 14.54 5.98 23.04
C GLU A 241 13.80 4.97 22.15
N LEU A 242 14.52 4.20 21.33
CA LEU A 242 13.97 3.13 20.51
C LEU A 242 14.87 1.90 20.57
N SER A 243 14.40 0.81 21.16
CA SER A 243 15.09 -0.49 21.02
C SER A 243 14.53 -1.23 19.82
N VAL A 244 15.41 -1.87 19.05
CA VAL A 244 15.08 -2.63 17.85
C VAL A 244 15.80 -3.97 17.94
N HIS A 245 15.06 -5.06 17.90
CA HIS A 245 15.63 -6.40 18.01
C HIS A 245 14.83 -7.42 17.18
N PRO A 246 15.50 -8.41 16.56
CA PRO A 246 14.82 -9.55 15.95
C PRO A 246 13.99 -10.31 16.99
N PHE A 247 12.80 -10.75 16.60
CA PHE A 247 11.91 -11.54 17.44
C PHE A 247 10.99 -12.38 16.55
N SER A 248 10.97 -13.70 16.76
CA SER A 248 10.34 -14.66 15.84
C SER A 248 10.84 -14.42 14.40
N GLU A 249 9.96 -14.36 13.40
CA GLU A 249 10.29 -14.13 11.99
C GLU A 249 10.40 -12.64 11.60
N GLY A 250 10.37 -11.73 12.57
CA GLY A 250 10.33 -10.30 12.33
C GLY A 250 11.14 -9.50 13.36
N THR A 251 10.72 -8.26 13.59
CA THR A 251 11.43 -7.31 14.44
C THR A 251 10.48 -6.63 15.40
N ILE A 252 10.82 -6.57 16.69
CA ILE A 252 10.12 -5.70 17.65
C ILE A 252 10.90 -4.39 17.78
N CYS A 253 10.20 -3.30 17.46
CA CYS A 253 10.60 -1.92 17.72
C CYS A 253 9.84 -1.42 18.95
N THR A 254 10.53 -1.11 20.05
CA THR A 254 9.91 -0.64 21.29
C THR A 254 10.36 0.79 21.60
N ILE A 255 9.41 1.72 21.60
CA ILE A 255 9.58 3.10 22.04
C ILE A 255 9.69 3.07 23.57
N GLN A 256 10.81 3.58 24.07
CA GLN A 256 11.22 3.46 25.46
C GLN A 256 10.57 4.54 26.37
N PRO A 257 10.54 4.32 27.70
CA PRO A 257 9.94 5.26 28.65
C PRO A 257 10.54 6.68 28.61
N SER A 258 11.78 6.84 28.15
CA SER A 258 12.47 8.11 27.92
C SER A 258 11.76 8.99 26.88
N ALA A 259 11.41 8.43 25.73
CA ALA A 259 10.70 9.11 24.64
C ALA A 259 9.26 9.47 25.04
N LEU A 260 8.61 8.59 25.80
CA LEU A 260 7.27 8.82 26.35
C LEU A 260 7.29 10.00 27.34
N ARG A 261 8.23 10.00 28.31
CA ARG A 261 8.42 11.11 29.26
C ARG A 261 8.80 12.44 28.59
N ALA A 262 9.53 12.43 27.48
CA ALA A 262 9.80 13.65 26.72
C ALA A 262 8.51 14.33 26.21
N CYS A 263 7.42 13.56 26.02
CA CYS A 263 6.11 14.06 25.63
C CYS A 263 5.14 14.32 26.81
N GLU A 264 5.53 14.11 28.06
CA GLU A 264 4.67 14.42 29.20
C GLU A 264 4.45 15.93 29.35
N ALA A 265 3.22 16.31 29.72
CA ALA A 265 2.91 17.68 30.09
C ALA A 265 3.23 17.91 31.56
N ARG A 266 3.62 19.14 31.94
CA ARG A 266 3.80 19.51 33.35
C ARG A 266 2.51 19.41 34.18
N SER A 267 1.35 19.39 33.53
CA SER A 267 0.05 19.18 34.15
C SER A 267 -0.96 18.61 33.14
N GLY A 268 -1.81 17.70 33.62
CA GLY A 268 -2.89 17.07 32.84
C GLY A 268 -2.42 15.99 31.85
N ALA A 269 -3.40 15.35 31.23
CA ALA A 269 -3.19 14.35 30.18
C ALA A 269 -2.44 14.94 28.98
N SER A 270 -1.48 14.20 28.42
CA SER A 270 -0.65 14.69 27.31
C SER A 270 -0.77 13.79 26.08
N ARG A 271 -1.52 14.26 25.08
CA ARG A 271 -1.69 13.59 23.78
C ARG A 271 -0.37 13.61 23.01
N ALA A 272 0.22 12.45 22.77
CA ALA A 272 1.53 12.29 22.15
C ALA A 272 1.44 11.55 20.81
N TYR A 273 2.33 11.89 19.86
CA TYR A 273 2.41 11.24 18.56
C TYR A 273 3.85 10.82 18.24
N PHE A 274 4.02 9.55 17.89
CA PHE A 274 5.29 8.95 17.49
C PHE A 274 5.12 8.44 16.06
N ARG A 275 6.05 8.73 15.14
CA ARG A 275 5.94 8.29 13.75
C ARG A 275 7.29 7.88 13.19
N LEU A 276 7.42 6.59 12.91
CA LEU A 276 8.63 5.97 12.38
C LEU A 276 8.41 5.59 10.92
N ARG A 277 9.37 5.92 10.05
CA ARG A 277 9.45 5.43 8.67
C ARG A 277 10.42 4.26 8.63
N ILE A 278 10.06 3.18 7.94
CA ILE A 278 10.86 1.98 7.78
C ILE A 278 11.02 1.74 6.28
N ALA A 279 12.28 1.72 5.80
CA ALA A 279 12.57 1.35 4.43
C ALA A 279 12.24 -0.13 4.20
N MET A 280 11.45 -0.43 3.17
CA MET A 280 11.13 -1.81 2.78
C MET A 280 12.20 -2.35 1.82
N PRO A 281 12.39 -3.69 1.74
CA PRO A 281 13.23 -4.29 0.72
C PRO A 281 12.78 -3.88 -0.69
N ALA A 282 13.74 -3.56 -1.56
CA ALA A 282 13.46 -3.11 -2.93
C ALA A 282 12.94 -4.23 -3.86
N ASN A 283 13.05 -5.49 -3.44
CA ASN A 283 12.48 -6.65 -4.12
C ASN A 283 11.23 -7.10 -3.37
N ASN A 284 10.18 -7.47 -4.10
CA ASN A 284 8.92 -7.94 -3.50
C ASN A 284 9.11 -9.27 -2.72
N ASP A 285 10.09 -10.12 -3.09
CA ASP A 285 10.40 -11.41 -2.43
C ASP A 285 10.79 -11.32 -0.93
N GLY A 286 10.94 -10.11 -0.36
CA GLY A 286 11.16 -9.88 1.07
C GLY A 286 10.22 -8.84 1.68
N ASN A 287 9.24 -8.36 0.92
CA ASN A 287 8.30 -7.32 1.33
C ASN A 287 7.05 -7.97 1.95
N PRO A 288 6.78 -7.78 3.25
CA PRO A 288 5.68 -8.47 3.91
C PRO A 288 4.30 -7.87 3.59
N PHE A 289 4.22 -6.83 2.76
CA PHE A 289 2.98 -6.14 2.44
C PHE A 289 2.60 -6.18 0.95
N VAL A 290 3.51 -6.56 0.05
CA VAL A 290 3.30 -6.49 -1.41
C VAL A 290 3.83 -7.75 -2.10
N GLU A 291 2.98 -8.36 -2.94
CA GLU A 291 3.34 -9.54 -3.73
C GLU A 291 2.92 -9.34 -5.21
N ASP A 292 3.77 -9.82 -6.13
CA ASP A 292 3.50 -9.82 -7.57
C ASP A 292 2.80 -11.12 -7.97
N VAL A 293 1.74 -11.01 -8.78
CA VAL A 293 1.20 -12.18 -9.49
C VAL A 293 2.05 -12.43 -10.74
N PRO A 294 2.68 -13.61 -10.90
CA PRO A 294 3.55 -13.88 -12.03
C PRO A 294 2.77 -13.97 -13.34
N VAL A 295 3.19 -13.19 -14.34
CA VAL A 295 2.65 -13.20 -15.70
C VAL A 295 3.54 -14.05 -16.60
N TYR A 296 3.13 -15.30 -16.85
CA TYR A 296 3.95 -16.31 -17.54
C TYR A 296 4.07 -16.05 -19.06
N ASP A 297 3.03 -15.53 -19.68
CA ASP A 297 2.93 -15.25 -21.13
C ASP A 297 3.52 -13.88 -21.54
N ARG A 298 4.13 -13.13 -20.61
CA ARG A 298 4.70 -11.78 -20.80
C ARG A 298 5.66 -11.59 -21.99
N PHE A 299 6.18 -12.68 -22.57
CA PHE A 299 7.07 -12.66 -23.73
C PHE A 299 6.32 -12.70 -25.07
N LEU A 300 5.06 -13.16 -25.07
CA LEU A 300 4.16 -13.23 -26.23
C LEU A 300 3.35 -11.94 -26.44
N LEU A 301 3.41 -11.02 -25.48
CA LEU A 301 2.62 -9.79 -25.45
C LEU A 301 3.50 -8.55 -25.67
N SER A 302 3.05 -7.62 -26.51
CA SER A 302 3.73 -6.32 -26.71
C SER A 302 3.66 -5.40 -25.48
N GLY A 303 2.68 -5.65 -24.61
CA GLY A 303 2.56 -5.13 -23.26
C GLY A 303 1.60 -6.00 -22.46
N TYR A 304 1.81 -6.09 -21.15
CA TYR A 304 1.04 -6.94 -20.23
C TYR A 304 0.64 -6.15 -18.99
N ASP A 305 -0.32 -6.68 -18.23
CA ASP A 305 -0.75 -6.08 -16.97
C ASP A 305 0.00 -6.75 -15.83
N GLN A 306 0.86 -6.01 -15.14
CA GLN A 306 1.42 -6.48 -13.88
C GLN A 306 0.36 -6.30 -12.81
N ILE A 307 -0.10 -7.42 -12.24
CA ILE A 307 -0.97 -7.42 -11.08
C ILE A 307 -0.09 -7.53 -9.85
N GLU A 308 -0.16 -6.53 -8.97
CA GLU A 308 0.42 -6.55 -7.64
C GLU A 308 -0.74 -6.59 -6.65
N TYR A 309 -0.59 -7.24 -5.50
CA TYR A 309 -1.54 -7.08 -4.40
C TYR A 309 -0.81 -6.59 -3.14
N LEU A 310 -1.47 -5.68 -2.44
CA LEU A 310 -1.03 -5.16 -1.16
C LEU A 310 -2.01 -5.65 -0.09
N ASP A 311 -1.51 -6.41 0.88
CA ASP A 311 -2.28 -6.92 2.00
C ASP A 311 -1.74 -6.33 3.31
N PHE A 312 -2.48 -5.37 3.87
CA PHE A 312 -2.16 -4.79 5.17
C PHE A 312 -3.03 -5.43 6.25
N ARG A 313 -2.39 -6.12 7.21
CA ARG A 313 -3.05 -6.72 8.37
C ARG A 313 -2.40 -6.23 9.66
N LEU A 314 -3.22 -5.75 10.60
CA LEU A 314 -2.83 -5.21 11.91
C LEU A 314 -3.53 -6.00 13.02
N ASN A 315 -2.75 -6.57 13.94
CA ASN A 315 -3.22 -7.40 15.05
C ASN A 315 -4.14 -8.57 14.62
N GLU A 316 -3.97 -9.08 13.39
CA GLU A 316 -4.78 -10.18 12.85
C GLU A 316 -4.22 -11.53 13.30
N ALA A 317 -4.85 -12.12 14.31
CA ALA A 317 -4.41 -13.32 15.03
C ALA A 317 -4.05 -14.50 14.11
N ARG A 318 -4.82 -14.75 13.04
CA ARG A 318 -4.54 -15.85 12.09
C ARG A 318 -3.17 -15.74 11.42
N THR A 319 -2.61 -14.54 11.34
CA THR A 319 -1.37 -14.22 10.60
C THR A 319 -0.30 -13.56 11.47
N LEU A 320 -0.47 -13.60 12.79
CA LEU A 320 0.51 -13.11 13.74
C LEU A 320 1.24 -14.30 14.38
N PRO A 321 2.58 -14.29 14.51
CA PRO A 321 3.27 -15.41 15.14
C PRO A 321 2.84 -15.56 16.61
N THR A 322 2.57 -16.79 17.05
CA THR A 322 2.07 -17.08 18.40
C THR A 322 2.97 -16.52 19.51
N ALA A 323 4.29 -16.45 19.29
CA ALA A 323 5.23 -15.82 20.22
C ALA A 323 4.98 -14.30 20.39
N VAL A 324 4.52 -13.61 19.35
CA VAL A 324 4.13 -12.19 19.40
C VAL A 324 2.79 -12.02 20.10
N GLU A 325 1.81 -12.89 19.82
CA GLU A 325 0.52 -12.91 20.52
C GLU A 325 0.68 -13.11 22.04
N GLN A 326 1.47 -14.12 22.43
CA GLN A 326 1.81 -14.38 23.84
C GLN A 326 2.52 -13.18 24.47
N ARG A 327 3.41 -12.52 23.73
CA ARG A 327 4.09 -11.32 24.21
C ARG A 327 3.12 -10.16 24.40
N MET A 328 2.23 -9.91 23.45
CA MET A 328 1.18 -8.88 23.55
C MET A 328 0.26 -9.13 24.75
N ALA A 329 -0.18 -10.38 24.96
CA ALA A 329 -1.05 -10.75 26.08
C ALA A 329 -0.36 -10.58 27.45
N SER A 330 0.96 -10.80 27.53
CA SER A 330 1.76 -10.57 28.73
C SER A 330 2.04 -9.08 28.98
N ASP A 331 2.37 -8.34 27.93
CA ASP A 331 2.71 -6.91 27.98
C ASP A 331 1.47 -6.01 28.20
N GLN A 332 0.30 -6.41 27.69
CA GLN A 332 -0.93 -5.62 27.69
C GLN A 332 -2.11 -6.45 28.23
N PRO A 333 -2.41 -6.37 29.55
CA PRO A 333 -3.55 -7.06 30.15
C PRO A 333 -4.89 -6.72 29.45
N PRO A 334 -5.86 -7.65 29.42
CA PRO A 334 -7.17 -7.41 28.80
C PRO A 334 -7.84 -6.13 29.31
N GLY A 335 -8.20 -5.24 28.39
CA GLY A 335 -8.83 -3.95 28.69
C GLY A 335 -7.90 -2.83 29.19
N ALA A 336 -6.59 -3.07 29.37
CA ALA A 336 -5.64 -2.03 29.78
C ALA A 336 -5.52 -0.91 28.73
N ALA A 337 -5.52 -1.28 27.44
CA ALA A 337 -5.51 -0.36 26.31
C ALA A 337 -6.58 -0.72 25.26
N ARG A 338 -7.05 0.31 24.54
CA ARG A 338 -8.00 0.19 23.42
C ARG A 338 -7.51 0.98 22.21
N MET A 339 -7.54 0.35 21.05
CA MET A 339 -7.31 1.03 19.77
C MET A 339 -8.58 1.80 19.38
N SER A 340 -8.52 3.13 19.40
CA SER A 340 -9.64 4.04 19.13
C SER A 340 -9.83 4.30 17.63
N LEU A 341 -8.76 4.22 16.85
CA LEU A 341 -8.75 4.51 15.42
C LEU A 341 -7.64 3.73 14.72
N VAL A 342 -7.93 3.22 13.53
CA VAL A 342 -6.94 2.76 12.55
C VAL A 342 -7.14 3.57 11.27
N ALA A 343 -6.08 4.21 10.80
CA ALA A 343 -6.01 4.83 9.48
C ALA A 343 -4.94 4.11 8.66
N PHE A 344 -5.37 3.44 7.60
CA PHE A 344 -4.47 2.82 6.62
C PHE A 344 -4.47 3.67 5.34
N LEU A 345 -3.29 3.94 4.81
CA LEU A 345 -3.07 4.76 3.64
C LEU A 345 -2.07 4.06 2.72
N THR A 346 -2.35 3.99 1.42
CA THR A 346 -1.32 3.61 0.43
C THR A 346 -1.19 4.71 -0.63
N ALA A 347 0.05 5.06 -0.94
CA ALA A 347 0.42 6.00 -2.00
C ALA A 347 1.06 5.22 -3.14
N VAL A 348 0.43 5.27 -4.33
CA VAL A 348 0.84 4.52 -5.53
C VAL A 348 0.92 5.46 -6.74
N PRO A 349 1.69 5.13 -7.80
CA PRO A 349 1.68 5.91 -9.03
C PRO A 349 0.29 5.90 -9.69
N VAL A 350 -0.12 6.99 -10.35
CA VAL A 350 -1.41 7.08 -11.07
C VAL A 350 -1.55 6.08 -12.22
N SER A 351 -0.44 5.48 -12.68
CA SER A 351 -0.43 4.38 -13.65
C SER A 351 -0.76 3.01 -13.06
N ALA A 352 -0.90 2.90 -11.74
CA ALA A 352 -1.37 1.71 -11.04
C ALA A 352 -2.87 1.89 -10.72
N GLU A 353 -3.71 1.16 -11.41
CA GLU A 353 -5.16 1.17 -11.23
C GLU A 353 -5.55 0.31 -10.03
N LEU A 354 -6.40 0.84 -9.14
CA LEU A 354 -7.03 0.06 -8.07
C LEU A 354 -8.18 -0.77 -8.68
N SER A 355 -7.97 -2.07 -8.82
CA SER A 355 -8.94 -2.96 -9.47
C SER A 355 -9.90 -3.63 -8.48
N VAL A 356 -9.47 -3.92 -7.24
CA VAL A 356 -10.32 -4.47 -6.16
C VAL A 356 -9.83 -3.98 -4.80
N ALA A 357 -10.74 -3.68 -3.88
CA ALA A 357 -10.45 -3.53 -2.45
C ALA A 357 -11.48 -4.32 -1.61
N ASN A 358 -11.04 -5.02 -0.56
CA ASN A 358 -11.94 -5.81 0.30
C ASN A 358 -12.72 -4.96 1.32
N THR A 359 -12.21 -3.76 1.60
CA THR A 359 -12.73 -2.81 2.58
C THR A 359 -13.04 -1.52 1.84
N GLU A 360 -14.20 -0.93 2.07
CA GLU A 360 -14.56 0.38 1.51
C GLU A 360 -13.51 1.43 1.91
N PHE A 361 -12.89 2.06 0.92
CA PHE A 361 -11.95 3.16 1.17
C PHE A 361 -12.73 4.42 1.53
N HIS A 362 -12.23 5.15 2.52
CA HIS A 362 -12.87 6.36 3.03
C HIS A 362 -12.68 7.55 2.08
N LYS A 363 -11.49 7.71 1.48
CA LYS A 363 -11.17 8.78 0.50
C LYS A 363 -10.07 8.34 -0.47
N MET A 364 -10.09 8.92 -1.67
CA MET A 364 -8.94 8.93 -2.59
C MET A 364 -8.61 10.37 -3.02
N ARG A 365 -7.34 10.68 -3.28
CA ARG A 365 -6.91 11.97 -3.87
C ARG A 365 -5.61 11.87 -4.65
N LEU A 366 -5.43 12.78 -5.61
CA LEU A 366 -4.11 13.04 -6.21
C LEU A 366 -3.21 13.74 -5.19
N LEU A 367 -1.93 13.37 -5.15
CA LEU A 367 -0.93 13.88 -4.22
C LEU A 367 -0.29 15.18 -4.73
N GLU A 368 -0.23 16.21 -3.89
CA GLU A 368 0.28 17.55 -4.22
C GLU A 368 1.82 17.57 -4.30
N TYR A 369 2.39 17.22 -5.47
CA TYR A 369 3.84 16.99 -5.66
C TYR A 369 4.81 17.98 -4.95
N PRO A 370 4.60 19.31 -4.93
CA PRO A 370 5.51 20.24 -4.24
C PRO A 370 5.62 19.98 -2.73
N ILE A 371 4.50 19.71 -2.06
CA ILE A 371 4.44 19.45 -0.61
C ILE A 371 5.14 18.12 -0.29
N TRP A 372 4.80 17.08 -1.07
CA TRP A 372 5.18 15.71 -0.73
C TRP A 372 6.56 15.30 -1.25
N SER A 373 7.10 15.94 -2.27
CA SER A 373 8.49 15.70 -2.73
C SER A 373 9.54 16.14 -1.69
N ALA A 374 9.19 17.07 -0.80
CA ALA A 374 9.99 17.44 0.37
C ALA A 374 9.85 16.44 1.55
N TYR A 375 8.71 15.76 1.66
CA TYR A 375 8.42 14.74 2.68
C TYR A 375 9.00 13.36 2.34
N ALA A 376 8.91 12.97 1.07
CA ALA A 376 9.32 11.70 0.50
C ALA A 376 10.25 11.95 -0.70
N PRO A 377 11.57 12.11 -0.48
CA PRO A 377 12.52 12.40 -1.55
C PRO A 377 12.54 11.30 -2.63
N GLY A 378 12.42 11.70 -3.89
CA GLY A 378 12.38 10.76 -5.03
C GLY A 378 10.99 10.32 -5.46
N LEU A 379 9.93 10.83 -4.81
CA LEU A 379 8.54 10.64 -5.22
C LEU A 379 8.30 11.15 -6.65
N PRO A 380 7.64 10.39 -7.55
CA PRO A 380 7.32 10.85 -8.90
C PRO A 380 6.17 11.88 -8.89
N THR A 381 6.03 12.61 -9.99
CA THR A 381 4.81 13.37 -10.28
C THR A 381 3.65 12.43 -10.57
N GLY A 382 2.45 12.71 -10.05
CA GLY A 382 1.26 11.89 -10.30
C GLY A 382 1.20 10.63 -9.42
N MET A 383 1.25 10.82 -8.11
CA MET A 383 0.89 9.77 -7.13
C MET A 383 -0.56 9.93 -6.71
N VAL A 384 -1.27 8.82 -6.53
CA VAL A 384 -2.62 8.76 -5.96
C VAL A 384 -2.54 8.14 -4.57
N VAL A 385 -3.29 8.71 -3.63
CA VAL A 385 -3.45 8.20 -2.28
C VAL A 385 -4.83 7.59 -2.11
N TYR A 386 -4.86 6.35 -1.64
CA TYR A 386 -6.07 5.69 -1.13
C TYR A 386 -5.99 5.61 0.39
N HIS A 387 -7.09 5.91 1.09
CA HIS A 387 -7.16 6.01 2.54
C HIS A 387 -8.38 5.27 3.08
N TRP A 388 -8.14 4.27 3.93
CA TRP A 388 -9.12 3.52 4.71
C TRP A 388 -9.08 3.98 6.16
N LYS A 389 -10.24 4.13 6.80
CA LYS A 389 -10.34 4.59 8.18
C LYS A 389 -11.39 3.79 8.95
N ARG A 390 -10.98 3.15 10.05
CA ARG A 390 -11.87 2.50 11.02
C ARG A 390 -11.76 3.25 12.34
N SER A 391 -12.89 3.69 12.89
CA SER A 391 -12.95 4.26 14.25
C SER A 391 -13.75 3.33 15.17
N ALA A 392 -13.31 3.20 16.41
CA ALA A 392 -13.96 2.38 17.42
C ALA A 392 -15.38 2.89 17.67
N ARG A 393 -16.34 1.96 17.77
CA ARG A 393 -17.73 2.29 18.16
C ARG A 393 -17.87 2.15 19.69
N PRO A 394 -18.81 2.83 20.34
CA PRO A 394 -19.12 2.58 21.75
C PRO A 394 -19.33 1.09 22.00
N ARG A 395 -18.68 0.54 23.04
CA ARG A 395 -18.67 -0.90 23.39
C ARG A 395 -18.06 -1.87 22.35
N LYS A 396 -17.56 -1.41 21.19
CA LYS A 396 -16.85 -2.25 20.22
C LYS A 396 -15.49 -1.61 19.87
N PRO A 397 -14.43 -1.87 20.67
CA PRO A 397 -13.07 -1.44 20.36
C PRO A 397 -12.59 -2.11 19.07
N ILE A 398 -11.57 -1.53 18.44
CA ILE A 398 -10.89 -2.16 17.32
C ILE A 398 -9.88 -3.16 17.92
N VAL A 399 -10.00 -4.44 17.55
CA VAL A 399 -9.05 -5.50 17.93
C VAL A 399 -8.05 -5.68 16.79
N ASP A 400 -8.59 -5.93 15.60
CA ASP A 400 -7.92 -6.18 14.32
C ASP A 400 -8.15 -5.04 13.30
N PHE A 401 -7.38 -5.04 12.22
CA PHE A 401 -7.74 -4.35 10.98
C PHE A 401 -7.07 -5.03 9.79
N SER A 402 -7.80 -5.23 8.70
CA SER A 402 -7.23 -5.70 7.44
C SER A 402 -7.71 -4.86 6.26
N ALA A 403 -6.84 -4.66 5.28
CA ALA A 403 -7.11 -3.98 4.02
C ALA A 403 -6.31 -4.64 2.90
N PHE A 404 -7.02 -5.35 2.03
CA PHE A 404 -6.50 -5.98 0.82
C PHE A 404 -6.80 -5.09 -0.39
N VAL A 405 -5.78 -4.86 -1.20
CA VAL A 405 -5.78 -3.88 -2.29
C VAL A 405 -5.13 -4.52 -3.52
N LYS A 406 -5.90 -4.75 -4.60
CA LYS A 406 -5.37 -5.26 -5.87
C LYS A 406 -5.02 -4.11 -6.79
N LEU A 407 -3.75 -4.01 -7.17
CA LEU A 407 -3.20 -3.00 -8.07
C LEU A 407 -2.93 -3.62 -9.45
N GLN A 408 -3.26 -2.91 -10.52
CA GLN A 408 -3.02 -3.34 -11.90
C GLN A 408 -2.26 -2.24 -12.63
N THR A 409 -1.03 -2.54 -13.07
CA THR A 409 -0.16 -1.59 -13.79
C THR A 409 0.12 -2.09 -15.20
N ARG A 410 -0.28 -1.32 -16.21
CA ARG A 410 0.05 -1.63 -17.61
C ARG A 410 1.56 -1.48 -17.84
N ARG A 411 2.27 -2.58 -18.10
CA ARG A 411 3.70 -2.59 -18.43
C ARG A 411 3.88 -2.74 -19.93
N SER A 412 4.28 -1.64 -20.58
CA SER A 412 4.78 -1.62 -21.95
C SER A 412 6.11 -0.88 -22.02
N GLY A 413 7.02 -1.32 -22.88
CA GLY A 413 8.34 -0.69 -22.98
C GLY A 413 9.17 -1.27 -24.11
N ARG A 414 10.21 -0.54 -24.52
CA ARG A 414 11.08 -0.92 -25.65
C ARG A 414 11.66 -2.33 -25.50
N LYS A 415 11.96 -2.79 -24.28
CA LYS A 415 12.44 -4.16 -24.03
C LYS A 415 11.36 -5.19 -24.34
N THR A 416 10.16 -5.03 -23.78
CA THR A 416 8.99 -5.90 -24.04
C THR A 416 8.67 -5.94 -25.53
N LEU A 417 8.65 -4.77 -26.20
CA LEU A 417 8.41 -4.67 -27.63
C LEU A 417 9.47 -5.39 -28.46
N VAL A 418 10.76 -5.25 -28.14
CA VAL A 418 11.85 -5.98 -28.84
C VAL A 418 11.78 -7.48 -28.59
N GLN A 419 11.41 -7.92 -27.39
CA GLN A 419 11.21 -9.34 -27.08
C GLN A 419 10.03 -9.93 -27.87
N TYR A 420 8.91 -9.21 -27.90
CA TYR A 420 7.72 -9.54 -28.69
C TYR A 420 8.04 -9.61 -30.20
N LEU A 421 8.71 -8.60 -30.75
CA LEU A 421 9.11 -8.59 -32.17
C LEU A 421 10.10 -9.71 -32.49
N GLY A 422 11.03 -10.03 -31.59
CA GLY A 422 11.93 -11.17 -31.73
C GLY A 422 11.18 -12.50 -31.76
N PHE A 423 10.20 -12.69 -30.88
CA PHE A 423 9.35 -13.89 -30.88
C PHE A 423 8.51 -13.97 -32.16
N ALA A 424 7.85 -12.89 -32.57
CA ALA A 424 7.06 -12.84 -33.79
C ALA A 424 7.90 -13.13 -35.05
N PHE A 425 9.14 -12.63 -35.10
CA PHE A 425 10.08 -12.92 -36.18
C PHE A 425 10.49 -14.40 -36.23
N LEU A 426 10.83 -15.00 -35.09
CA LEU A 426 11.13 -16.44 -34.99
C LEU A 426 9.92 -17.30 -35.38
N PHE A 427 8.71 -16.90 -34.97
CA PHE A 427 7.47 -17.58 -35.35
C PHE A 427 7.21 -17.47 -36.85
N GLY A 428 7.52 -16.32 -37.47
CA GLY A 428 7.47 -16.14 -38.92
C GLY A 428 8.46 -17.03 -39.68
N ILE A 429 9.70 -17.18 -39.19
CA ILE A 429 10.67 -18.14 -39.74
C ILE A 429 10.15 -19.57 -39.63
N ALA A 430 9.67 -19.98 -38.45
CA ALA A 430 9.14 -21.31 -38.22
C ALA A 430 7.92 -21.60 -39.11
N GLY A 431 7.02 -20.63 -39.28
CA GLY A 431 5.88 -20.71 -40.20
C GLY A 431 6.31 -20.90 -41.65
N ASN A 432 7.31 -20.14 -42.12
CA ASN A 432 7.85 -20.28 -43.48
C ASN A 432 8.55 -21.64 -43.70
N LEU A 433 9.30 -22.14 -42.71
CA LEU A 433 9.92 -23.47 -42.78
C LEU A 433 8.87 -24.59 -42.79
N ALA A 434 7.84 -24.49 -41.95
CA ALA A 434 6.73 -25.43 -41.91
C ALA A 434 5.94 -25.41 -43.22
N ALA A 435 5.66 -24.22 -43.78
CA ALA A 435 5.02 -24.07 -45.09
C ALA A 435 5.88 -24.71 -46.20
N GLY A 436 7.19 -24.46 -46.22
CA GLY A 436 8.11 -25.06 -47.18
C GLY A 436 8.22 -26.59 -47.08
N TRP A 437 8.04 -27.16 -45.88
CA TRP A 437 7.99 -28.62 -45.67
C TRP A 437 6.63 -29.23 -46.05
N LEU A 438 5.53 -28.55 -45.76
CA LEU A 438 4.17 -28.98 -46.09
C LEU A 438 3.84 -28.84 -47.59
N GLN A 439 4.36 -27.81 -48.25
CA GLN A 439 4.08 -27.52 -49.65
C GLN A 439 4.37 -28.69 -50.62
N PRO A 440 5.49 -29.43 -50.55
CA PRO A 440 5.68 -30.59 -51.42
C PRO A 440 4.77 -31.79 -51.09
N GLN A 441 4.35 -31.96 -49.83
CA GLN A 441 3.48 -33.08 -49.43
C GLN A 441 2.01 -32.82 -49.77
N LEU A 442 1.51 -31.63 -49.44
CA LEU A 442 0.11 -31.24 -49.63
C LEU A 442 -0.13 -30.54 -50.97
N GLY A 443 0.90 -29.96 -51.59
CA GLY A 443 0.80 -29.23 -52.85
C GLY A 443 0.14 -30.01 -53.99
N PRO A 444 0.51 -31.27 -54.27
CA PRO A 444 -0.17 -32.09 -55.29
C PRO A 444 -1.65 -32.31 -54.98
N MET A 445 -2.01 -32.54 -53.72
CA MET A 445 -3.39 -32.73 -53.27
C MET A 445 -4.20 -31.43 -53.41
N ILE A 446 -3.66 -30.30 -52.94
CA ILE A 446 -4.28 -28.98 -53.04
C ILE A 446 -4.43 -28.56 -54.51
N ALA A 447 -3.42 -28.83 -55.35
CA ALA A 447 -3.48 -28.58 -56.79
C ALA A 447 -4.55 -29.45 -57.47
N ALA A 448 -4.68 -30.72 -57.11
CA ALA A 448 -5.72 -31.62 -57.63
C ALA A 448 -7.14 -31.17 -57.22
N VAL A 449 -7.32 -30.71 -55.97
CA VAL A 449 -8.59 -30.10 -55.52
C VAL A 449 -8.89 -28.82 -56.30
N TRP A 450 -7.88 -27.97 -56.52
CA TRP A 450 -8.04 -26.71 -57.27
C TRP A 450 -8.33 -26.91 -58.77
N THR A 451 -7.66 -27.86 -59.42
CA THR A 451 -7.94 -28.22 -60.83
C THR A 451 -9.33 -28.87 -60.96
N GLY A 452 -9.74 -29.68 -59.98
CA GLY A 452 -11.12 -30.18 -59.88
C GLY A 452 -12.15 -29.05 -59.79
N LEU A 453 -12.00 -28.14 -58.83
CA LEU A 453 -12.91 -26.99 -58.63
C LEU A 453 -12.97 -26.06 -59.87
N SER A 454 -11.81 -25.74 -60.45
CA SER A 454 -11.75 -24.88 -61.65
C SER A 454 -12.29 -25.58 -62.90
N SER A 455 -12.12 -26.89 -63.06
CA SER A 455 -12.78 -27.67 -64.12
C SER A 455 -14.30 -27.65 -63.97
N VAL A 456 -14.82 -27.87 -62.76
CA VAL A 456 -16.27 -27.78 -62.47
C VAL A 456 -16.80 -26.38 -62.78
N ALA A 457 -16.11 -25.33 -62.33
CA ALA A 457 -16.49 -23.94 -62.63
C ALA A 457 -16.48 -23.64 -64.16
N ALA A 458 -15.50 -24.15 -64.89
CA ALA A 458 -15.43 -24.01 -66.35
C ALA A 458 -16.57 -24.76 -67.05
N HIS A 459 -16.94 -25.96 -66.59
CA HIS A 459 -18.09 -26.71 -67.13
C HIS A 459 -19.40 -25.98 -66.87
N ILE A 460 -19.62 -25.47 -65.65
CA ILE A 460 -20.80 -24.64 -65.32
C ILE A 460 -20.86 -23.40 -66.23
N GLY A 461 -19.73 -22.71 -66.42
CA GLY A 461 -19.65 -21.55 -67.31
C GLY A 461 -19.91 -21.87 -68.79
N ALA A 462 -19.45 -23.02 -69.28
CA ALA A 462 -19.72 -23.49 -70.64
C ALA A 462 -21.20 -23.88 -70.83
N LEU A 463 -21.81 -24.53 -69.84
CA LEU A 463 -23.21 -24.93 -69.84
C LEU A 463 -24.12 -23.67 -69.81
N ALA A 464 -23.78 -22.67 -68.98
CA ALA A 464 -24.46 -21.38 -68.97
C ALA A 464 -24.37 -20.65 -70.33
N LYS A 465 -23.19 -20.60 -70.96
CA LYS A 465 -23.03 -20.04 -72.31
C LYS A 465 -23.88 -20.77 -73.35
N SER A 466 -23.93 -22.10 -73.32
CA SER A 466 -24.73 -22.92 -74.24
C SER A 466 -26.23 -22.73 -74.05
N LEU A 467 -26.70 -22.56 -72.81
CA LEU A 467 -28.10 -22.23 -72.53
C LEU A 467 -28.48 -20.84 -73.05
N VAL A 468 -27.59 -19.85 -72.92
CA VAL A 468 -27.80 -18.50 -73.47
C VAL A 468 -27.84 -18.51 -75.00
N THR A 469 -26.93 -19.23 -75.68
CA THR A 469 -26.95 -19.33 -77.16
C THR A 469 -28.14 -20.11 -77.68
N LEU A 470 -28.56 -21.18 -76.98
CA LEU A 470 -29.79 -21.91 -77.30
C LEU A 470 -31.02 -21.03 -77.13
N GLY A 471 -31.12 -20.29 -76.02
CA GLY A 471 -32.20 -19.33 -75.76
C GLY A 471 -32.29 -18.24 -76.84
N LEU A 472 -31.15 -17.65 -77.22
CA LEU A 472 -31.08 -16.68 -78.31
C LEU A 472 -31.45 -17.27 -79.68
N SER A 473 -31.10 -18.55 -79.94
CA SER A 473 -31.47 -19.26 -81.17
C SER A 473 -32.97 -19.55 -81.25
N VAL A 474 -33.56 -20.03 -80.15
CA VAL A 474 -35.01 -20.24 -80.01
C VAL A 474 -35.76 -18.92 -80.16
N TRP A 475 -35.29 -17.85 -79.52
CA TRP A 475 -35.87 -16.50 -79.63
C TRP A 475 -35.82 -15.97 -81.06
N ARG A 476 -34.69 -16.13 -81.78
CA ARG A 476 -34.57 -15.78 -83.20
C ARG A 476 -35.55 -16.56 -84.07
N LYS A 477 -35.72 -17.88 -83.85
CA LYS A 477 -36.71 -18.69 -84.59
C LYS A 477 -38.15 -18.25 -84.29
N LEU A 478 -38.48 -17.92 -83.05
CA LEU A 478 -39.77 -17.36 -82.64
C LEU A 478 -40.05 -16.00 -83.30
N LEU A 479 -39.06 -15.10 -83.33
CA LEU A 479 -39.18 -13.81 -84.04
C LEU A 479 -39.39 -14.00 -85.55
N CYS A 480 -38.68 -14.94 -86.19
CA CYS A 480 -38.92 -15.26 -87.61
C CYS A 480 -40.34 -15.82 -87.84
N LEU A 481 -40.82 -16.72 -86.97
CA LEU A 481 -42.19 -17.25 -87.06
C LEU A 481 -43.25 -16.15 -86.87
N LEU A 482 -43.07 -15.26 -85.90
CA LEU A 482 -43.96 -14.12 -85.67
C LEU A 482 -43.97 -13.15 -86.87
N SER A 483 -42.80 -12.91 -87.49
CA SER A 483 -42.70 -12.10 -88.70
C SER A 483 -43.35 -12.77 -89.91
N LEU A 484 -43.23 -14.09 -90.07
CA LEU A 484 -43.97 -14.85 -91.08
C LEU A 484 -45.49 -14.77 -90.85
N MET A 485 -45.95 -14.87 -89.61
CA MET A 485 -47.37 -14.73 -89.28
C MET A 485 -47.91 -13.30 -89.49
N SER A 486 -47.07 -12.26 -89.48
CA SER A 486 -47.50 -10.89 -89.81
C SER A 486 -47.54 -10.61 -91.32
N VAL A 487 -47.10 -11.53 -92.18
CA VAL A 487 -47.19 -11.44 -93.65
C VAL A 487 -48.38 -12.25 -94.20
N VAL A 488 -49.01 -13.09 -93.36
CA VAL A 488 -50.20 -13.91 -93.69
C VAL A 488 -51.49 -13.31 -93.11
N ARG A 489 -51.43 -12.03 -92.69
CA ARG A 489 -52.57 -11.17 -92.36
C ARG A 489 -52.57 -9.96 -93.27
#